data_AF-A0A8H7YKC1-F1
#
_entry.id   AF-A0A8H7YKC1-F1
#
_cell.length_a   1.000
_cell.length_b   1.000
_cell.length_c   1.000
_cell.angle_alpha   90.00
_cell.angle_beta   90.00
_cell.angle_gamma   90.00
#
_symmetry.space_group_name_H-M   'P 1'
#
loop_
_entity.id
_entity.type
_entity.pdbx_description
1 polymer ?
#
loop_
_entity_poly.entity_id
_entity_poly.type
_entity_poly.pdbx_seq_one_letter_code
_entity_poly.pdbx_strand_id
1 'polypeptide(L)'
;MVSNIGWVTYLLFGLMNALIAPLVWYLYPETSNRSKQEIDLIFAKGYVEKMSYVTAAKELPKLTDEEVERKATAYRLMDDQNNGKVEAQISSHGAGSAQS
;
A
#
# COMPACT_ATOMS: atom_id res chain seq x y z
N MET A 1 2.37 -39.23 -24.37
CA MET A 1 3.46 -38.27 -24.10
C MET A 1 3.66 -37.99 -22.60
N VAL A 2 2.68 -38.26 -21.71
CA VAL A 2 2.84 -38.14 -20.24
C VAL A 2 3.32 -39.44 -19.55
N SER A 3 3.26 -40.59 -20.22
CA SER A 3 3.55 -41.91 -19.64
C SER A 3 5.01 -42.14 -19.22
N ASN A 4 5.94 -41.28 -19.61
CA ASN A 4 7.36 -41.35 -19.24
C ASN A 4 7.78 -40.29 -18.22
N ILE A 5 6.86 -39.46 -17.70
CA ILE A 5 7.16 -38.62 -16.55
C ILE A 5 7.28 -39.54 -15.34
N GLY A 6 8.51 -39.83 -14.93
CA GLY A 6 8.79 -40.66 -13.77
C GLY A 6 8.24 -40.01 -12.49
N TRP A 7 7.96 -40.86 -11.49
CA TRP A 7 7.45 -40.47 -10.17
C TRP A 7 8.27 -39.35 -9.49
N VAL A 8 9.57 -39.28 -9.80
CA VAL A 8 10.51 -38.25 -9.34
C VAL A 8 10.02 -36.83 -9.65
N THR A 9 9.35 -36.62 -10.77
CA THR A 9 8.85 -35.29 -11.16
C THR A 9 7.80 -34.77 -10.17
N TYR A 10 6.93 -35.65 -9.67
CA TYR A 10 5.95 -35.30 -8.64
C TYR A 10 6.62 -34.95 -7.31
N LEU A 11 7.73 -35.63 -6.99
CA LEU A 11 8.51 -35.35 -5.79
C LEU A 11 9.24 -34.01 -5.87
N LEU A 12 9.77 -33.65 -7.04
CA LEU A 12 10.34 -32.33 -7.30
C LEU A 12 9.31 -31.21 -7.09
N PHE A 13 8.11 -31.34 -7.68
CA PHE A 13 7.05 -30.36 -7.50
C PHE A 13 6.53 -30.33 -6.06
N GLY A 14 6.40 -31.48 -5.41
CA GLY A 14 5.99 -31.57 -4.00
C GLY A 14 6.98 -30.88 -3.08
N LEU A 15 8.27 -31.12 -3.26
CA LEU A 15 9.33 -30.48 -2.48
C LEU A 15 9.40 -28.97 -2.75
N MET A 16 9.30 -28.57 -4.01
CA MET A 16 9.31 -27.16 -4.38
C MET A 16 8.10 -26.42 -3.78
N ASN A 17 6.91 -27.02 -3.78
CA ASN A 17 5.75 -26.47 -3.08
C ASN A 17 5.96 -26.45 -1.56
N ALA A 18 6.56 -27.49 -0.99
CA ALA A 18 6.86 -27.54 0.44
C ALA A 18 7.88 -26.48 0.89
N LEU A 19 8.77 -26.04 0.00
CA LEU A 19 9.70 -24.93 0.24
C LEU A 19 9.06 -23.55 0.00
N ILE A 20 8.25 -23.42 -1.06
CA ILE A 20 7.58 -22.16 -1.42
C ILE A 20 6.47 -21.82 -0.43
N ALA A 21 5.69 -22.79 0.05
CA ALA A 21 4.58 -22.54 0.97
C ALA A 21 4.99 -21.80 2.26
N PRO A 22 6.04 -22.21 3.01
CA PRO A 22 6.49 -21.46 4.18
C PRO A 22 7.16 -20.13 3.82
N LEU A 23 7.83 -20.04 2.67
CA LEU A 23 8.41 -18.79 2.18
C LEU A 23 7.32 -17.74 1.91
N VAL A 24 6.27 -18.14 1.20
CA VAL A 24 5.10 -17.28 0.93
C VAL A 24 4.39 -16.94 2.24
N TRP A 25 4.21 -17.90 3.14
CA TRP A 25 3.57 -17.61 4.43
C TRP A 25 4.36 -16.60 5.28
N TYR A 26 5.70 -16.60 5.21
CA TYR A 26 6.52 -15.67 5.99
C TYR A 26 6.76 -14.32 5.30
N LEU A 27 7.02 -14.30 3.98
CA LEU A 27 7.37 -13.07 3.25
C LEU A 27 6.16 -12.36 2.64
N TYR A 28 5.07 -13.08 2.39
CA TYR A 28 3.90 -12.50 1.74
C TYR A 28 2.92 -12.00 2.79
N PRO A 29 2.71 -10.67 2.91
CA PRO A 29 1.71 -10.13 3.82
C PRO A 29 0.33 -10.69 3.46
N GLU A 30 -0.51 -10.92 4.46
CA GLU A 30 -1.89 -11.38 4.25
C GLU A 30 -2.70 -10.26 3.59
N THR A 31 -2.74 -10.27 2.25
CA THR A 31 -3.48 -9.30 1.42
C THR A 31 -4.96 -9.68 1.24
N SER A 32 -5.40 -10.80 1.83
CA SER A 32 -6.77 -11.29 1.70
C SER A 32 -7.73 -10.35 2.41
N ASN A 33 -8.72 -9.83 1.66
CA ASN A 33 -9.80 -8.95 2.16
C ASN A 33 -9.37 -7.50 2.48
N ARG A 34 -8.44 -6.94 1.69
CA ARG A 34 -8.06 -5.52 1.69
C ARG A 34 -8.42 -4.90 0.33
N SER A 35 -8.88 -3.65 0.32
CA SER A 35 -9.10 -2.91 -0.94
C SER A 35 -7.77 -2.59 -1.63
N LYS A 36 -7.77 -2.46 -2.96
CA LYS A 36 -6.57 -2.11 -3.76
C LYS A 36 -5.92 -0.80 -3.28
N GLN A 37 -6.72 0.15 -2.83
CA GLN A 37 -6.24 1.44 -2.29
C GLN A 37 -5.57 1.28 -0.92
N GLU A 38 -6.03 0.31 -0.14
CA GLU A 38 -5.49 0.00 1.18
C GLU A 38 -4.11 -0.68 1.07
N ILE A 39 -3.93 -1.51 0.04
CA ILE A 39 -2.65 -2.13 -0.30
C ILE A 39 -1.61 -1.06 -0.66
N ASP A 40 -1.99 -0.06 -1.46
CA ASP A 40 -1.09 1.02 -1.85
C ASP A 40 -0.64 1.85 -0.63
N LEU A 41 -1.53 2.04 0.35
CA LEU A 41 -1.22 2.69 1.63
C LEU A 41 -0.26 1.85 2.50
N ILE A 42 -0.43 0.52 2.53
CA ILE A 42 0.49 -0.41 3.22
C ILE A 42 1.89 -0.34 2.59
N PHE A 43 1.98 -0.26 1.26
CA PHE A 43 3.26 -0.11 0.55
C PHE A 43 3.92 1.24 0.83
N ALA A 44 3.15 2.33 0.83
CA ALA A 44 3.63 3.65 1.19
C ALA A 44 4.15 3.70 2.64
N LYS A 45 3.40 3.15 3.61
CA LYS A 45 3.84 3.05 5.01
C LYS A 45 5.12 2.21 5.15
N GLY A 46 5.16 1.05 4.50
CA GLY A 46 6.34 0.18 4.50
C GLY A 46 7.60 0.86 3.94
N TYR A 47 7.43 1.69 2.90
CA TYR A 47 8.53 2.46 2.30
C TYR A 47 9.01 3.59 3.22
N VAL A 48 8.10 4.35 3.82
CA VAL A 48 8.44 5.49 4.69
C VAL A 48 9.08 5.03 6.00
N GLU A 49 8.55 3.97 6.61
CA GLU A 49 9.03 3.45 7.90
C GLU A 49 10.15 2.39 7.75
N LYS A 50 10.58 2.09 6.51
CA LYS A 50 11.59 1.06 6.18
C LYS A 50 11.35 -0.29 6.88
N MET A 51 10.09 -0.68 7.02
CA MET A 51 9.71 -1.91 7.70
C MET A 51 9.28 -3.00 6.71
N SER A 52 9.33 -4.25 7.14
CA SER A 52 8.78 -5.37 6.34
C SER A 52 7.30 -5.14 6.05
N TYR A 53 6.88 -5.33 4.80
CA TYR A 53 5.48 -5.23 4.38
C TYR A 53 4.55 -6.16 5.17
N VAL A 54 5.10 -7.27 5.68
CA VAL A 54 4.40 -8.22 6.57
C VAL A 54 4.10 -7.58 7.93
N THR A 55 5.01 -6.76 8.46
CA THR A 55 4.79 -6.00 9.69
C THR A 55 3.85 -4.83 9.45
N ALA A 56 4.03 -4.11 8.33
CA ALA A 56 3.16 -2.99 7.95
C ALA A 56 1.70 -3.43 7.82
N ALA A 57 1.44 -4.59 7.19
CA ALA A 57 0.10 -5.15 7.03
C ALA A 57 -0.54 -5.61 8.37
N LYS A 58 0.27 -6.01 9.36
CA LYS A 58 -0.21 -6.42 10.70
C LYS A 58 -0.55 -5.23 11.59
N GLU A 59 0.21 -4.15 11.48
CA GLU A 59 0.00 -2.95 12.31
C GLU A 59 -1.14 -2.06 11.83
N LEU A 60 -1.45 -2.08 10.52
CA LEU A 60 -2.58 -1.35 9.99
C LEU A 60 -3.88 -2.09 10.37
N PRO A 61 -4.80 -1.52 11.14
CA PRO A 61 -6.13 -2.10 11.30
C PRO A 61 -6.80 -2.26 9.93
N LYS A 62 -7.61 -3.30 9.74
CA LYS A 62 -8.42 -3.46 8.53
C LYS A 62 -9.40 -2.29 8.49
N LEU A 63 -9.14 -1.34 7.60
CA LEU A 63 -9.99 -0.20 7.41
C LEU A 63 -11.11 -0.66 6.48
N THR A 64 -12.36 -0.46 6.87
CA THR A 64 -13.47 -0.77 5.98
C THR A 64 -13.38 0.10 4.72
N ASP A 65 -13.85 -0.38 3.56
CA ASP A 65 -13.83 0.38 2.29
C ASP A 65 -14.40 1.79 2.47
N GLU A 66 -15.42 1.91 3.31
CA GLU A 66 -16.08 3.16 3.67
C GLU A 66 -15.18 4.12 4.48
N GLU A 67 -14.33 3.60 5.37
CA GLU A 67 -13.36 4.40 6.12
C GLU A 67 -12.15 4.81 5.26
N VAL A 68 -11.75 3.97 4.30
CA VAL A 68 -10.72 4.31 3.31
C VAL A 68 -11.20 5.46 2.45
N GLU A 69 -12.43 5.39 1.94
CA GLU A 69 -13.02 6.45 1.13
C GLU A 69 -13.23 7.75 1.94
N ARG A 70 -13.65 7.65 3.21
CA ARG A 70 -13.73 8.81 4.11
C ARG A 70 -12.38 9.47 4.33
N LYS A 71 -11.31 8.70 4.57
CA LYS A 71 -9.96 9.25 4.75
C LYS A 71 -9.40 9.84 3.45
N ALA A 72 -9.62 9.19 2.31
CA ALA A 72 -9.21 9.69 1.00
C ALA A 72 -9.92 11.02 0.66
N THR A 73 -11.21 11.11 0.97
CA THR A 73 -12.00 12.34 0.81
C THR A 73 -11.52 13.42 1.76
N ALA A 74 -11.28 13.10 3.04
CA ALA A 74 -10.76 14.03 4.03
C ALA A 74 -9.39 14.59 3.62
N TYR A 75 -8.47 13.76 3.11
CA TYR A 75 -7.17 14.21 2.62
C TYR A 75 -7.29 15.13 1.40
N ARG A 76 -8.12 14.80 0.41
CA ARG A 76 -8.39 15.68 -0.73
C ARG A 76 -8.92 17.05 -0.29
N LEU A 77 -9.87 17.06 0.64
CA LEU A 77 -10.45 18.30 1.18
C LEU A 77 -9.41 19.14 1.94
N MET A 78 -8.50 18.49 2.68
CA MET A 78 -7.41 19.17 3.37
C MET A 78 -6.38 19.77 2.38
N ASP A 79 -6.07 19.08 1.30
CA ASP A 79 -5.14 19.57 0.27
C ASP A 79 -5.73 20.77 -0.49
N ASP A 80 -7.01 20.71 -0.88
CA ASP A 80 -7.73 21.83 -1.50
C ASP A 80 -7.81 23.04 -0.56
N GLN A 81 -8.06 22.82 0.73
CA GLN A 81 -8.06 23.87 1.75
C GLN A 81 -6.67 24.49 1.94
N ASN A 82 -5.61 23.67 1.93
CA ASN A 82 -4.25 24.15 2.11
C ASN A 82 -3.77 24.93 0.87
N ASN A 83 -4.01 24.40 -0.34
CA ASN A 83 -3.69 25.10 -1.58
C ASN A 83 -4.47 26.41 -1.70
N GLY A 84 -5.78 26.43 -1.40
CA GLY A 84 -6.55 27.67 -1.42
C GLY A 84 -6.05 28.71 -0.41
N LYS A 85 -5.56 28.29 0.76
CA LYS A 85 -4.94 29.20 1.74
C LYS A 85 -3.58 29.70 1.29
N VAL A 86 -2.76 28.83 0.67
CA VAL A 86 -1.46 29.19 0.10
C VAL A 86 -1.64 30.18 -1.05
N GLU A 87 -2.60 29.96 -1.96
CA GLU A 87 -2.92 30.88 -3.05
C GLU A 87 -3.45 32.23 -2.54
N ALA A 88 -4.30 32.24 -1.52
CA ALA A 88 -4.76 33.47 -0.86
C ALA A 88 -3.61 34.23 -0.17
N GLN A 89 -2.64 33.50 0.41
CA GLN A 89 -1.48 34.10 1.06
C GLN A 89 -0.46 34.65 0.05
N ILE A 90 -0.26 33.95 -1.08
CA ILE A 90 0.61 34.40 -2.20
C ILE A 90 0.01 35.64 -2.87
N SER A 91 -1.30 35.68 -3.08
CA SER A 91 -1.99 36.84 -3.67
C SER A 91 -2.01 38.06 -2.73
N SER A 92 -2.11 37.86 -1.41
CA SER A 92 -1.98 38.95 -0.44
C SER A 92 -0.54 39.45 -0.25
N HIS A 93 0.47 38.58 -0.34
CA HIS A 93 1.89 39.00 -0.30
C HIS A 93 2.37 39.64 -1.60
N GLY A 94 1.86 39.22 -2.78
CA GLY A 94 2.22 39.80 -4.08
C GLY A 94 1.66 41.20 -4.32
N ALA A 95 0.55 41.56 -3.66
CA ALA A 95 -0.03 42.91 -3.73
C ALA A 95 0.75 43.95 -2.92
N GLY A 96 1.58 43.54 -1.94
CA GLY A 96 2.34 44.43 -1.07
C GLY A 96 3.69 44.89 -1.63
N SER A 97 4.24 44.23 -2.66
CA SER A 97 5.58 44.53 -3.19
C SER A 97 5.59 45.38 -4.48
N ALA A 98 4.42 45.77 -5.00
CA ALA A 98 4.31 46.64 -6.19
C ALA A 98 4.15 48.13 -5.84
N GLN A 99 4.19 48.48 -4.54
CA GLN A 99 4.07 49.84 -4.03
C GLN A 99 5.26 50.18 -3.11
N SER A 100 6.48 50.11 -3.63
CA SER A 100 7.61 50.83 -3.05
C SER A 100 8.65 51.19 -4.10
#